data_AF-A0A8H5NB42-F1
#
_entry.id   AF-A0A8H5NB42-F1
#
_cell.length_a   1.000
_cell.length_b   1.000
_cell.length_c   1.000
_cell.angle_alpha   90.00
_cell.angle_beta   90.00
_cell.angle_gamma   90.00
#
_symmetry.space_group_name_H-M   'P 1'
#
loop_
_entity.id
_entity.type
_entity.pdbx_description
1 polymer ?
#
loop_
_entity_poly.entity_id
_entity_poly.type
_entity_poly.pdbx_seq_one_letter_code
_entity_poly.pdbx_strand_id
1 'polypeptide(L)'
;MDSAKPQCGGSGTGEDYPLGLHVGGLFAVFAVSAFGAGFPVAAKRIKWLKMPPKVFFACKHFGTGVLIATAFVHLLPTAFGSLTDPCLPDLFTEIYPAMPGVIMMAAMFLLFMVELYLNAKTGGHSHGGPTGTTVTVVQPLPRPQRPFPETANFNHSHTRNDSSVSDDYDDVDYEKAMARELYEKENKPHAYSYEQDSNSSMPAWFVVFYEQYIRQRSEMMDMIKSTQYSNQAVIDDKPSPEVSQSSFDEEGQTIDQATYKRMSMNITLLEGGILFHSVFVGMTIAMTTDGLVVLLTAIMFHQMFEGLGLGARIAAVPYPRGSFRPWLLVLAFGSTAPIGQAIGIASRNSYDPESALGLIMVGVFNSISSGLLIYAALVNLLVEDFLSEEAQHLMKKKDKIAALCWIGLGAFGMSVVGAFA
;
A
#
# COMPACT_ATOMS: atom_id res chain seq x y z
N MET A 1 -48.14 -3.93 23.38
CA MET A 1 -47.31 -3.50 24.53
C MET A 1 -46.10 -2.85 23.91
N ASP A 2 -46.18 -1.55 23.67
CA ASP A 2 -45.05 -0.79 23.15
C ASP A 2 -44.08 -0.60 24.31
N SER A 3 -43.09 -1.48 24.39
CA SER A 3 -42.01 -1.38 25.38
C SER A 3 -41.27 -0.08 25.11
N ALA A 4 -41.43 0.92 25.97
CA ALA A 4 -40.70 2.17 25.89
C ALA A 4 -39.20 1.87 25.85
N LYS A 5 -38.49 2.43 24.86
CA LYS A 5 -37.04 2.22 24.70
C LYS A 5 -36.28 2.73 25.92
N PRO A 6 -35.15 2.10 26.28
CA PRO A 6 -34.28 2.63 27.33
C PRO A 6 -33.79 4.02 26.95
N GLN A 7 -33.66 4.90 27.95
CA GLN A 7 -33.13 6.25 27.74
C GLN A 7 -31.63 6.18 27.48
N CYS A 8 -31.15 6.84 26.41
CA CYS A 8 -29.72 7.00 26.17
C CYS A 8 -29.12 8.00 27.17
N GLY A 9 -27.95 7.67 27.73
CA GLY A 9 -27.22 8.52 28.66
C GLY A 9 -27.81 8.57 30.07
N GLY A 10 -27.07 9.18 31.00
CA GLY A 10 -27.50 9.35 32.40
C GLY A 10 -26.59 8.77 33.49
N SER A 11 -25.39 8.30 33.12
CA SER A 11 -24.43 7.69 34.04
C SER A 11 -23.62 8.75 34.81
N GLY A 12 -24.13 9.14 36.00
CA GLY A 12 -23.32 9.42 37.20
C GLY A 12 -22.46 10.69 37.27
N THR A 13 -23.05 11.81 37.70
CA THR A 13 -22.32 13.03 38.14
C THR A 13 -21.79 12.96 39.58
N GLY A 14 -21.45 11.76 40.09
CA GLY A 14 -21.28 11.53 41.53
C GLY A 14 -19.93 11.02 42.03
N GLU A 15 -19.00 10.62 41.17
CA GLU A 15 -17.72 10.03 41.62
C GLU A 15 -16.56 11.05 41.64
N ASP A 16 -15.66 10.85 42.62
CA ASP A 16 -14.42 11.62 42.76
C ASP A 16 -13.55 11.44 41.51
N TYR A 17 -13.56 12.44 40.63
CA TYR A 17 -12.82 12.41 39.38
C TYR A 17 -11.31 12.52 39.62
N PRO A 18 -10.50 11.50 39.26
CA PRO A 18 -9.06 11.52 39.49
C PRO A 18 -8.33 12.38 38.44
N LEU A 19 -8.57 13.70 38.47
CA LEU A 19 -8.03 14.66 37.49
C LEU A 19 -6.51 14.51 37.30
N GLY A 20 -5.77 14.30 38.39
CA GLY A 20 -4.32 14.12 38.33
C GLY A 20 -3.90 12.88 37.53
N LEU A 21 -4.65 11.79 37.61
CA LEU A 21 -4.37 10.56 36.87
C LEU A 21 -4.69 10.73 35.37
N HIS A 22 -5.78 11.42 35.03
CA HIS A 22 -6.07 11.75 33.64
C HIS A 22 -5.01 12.68 33.04
N VAL A 23 -4.62 13.75 33.75
CA VAL A 23 -3.58 14.66 33.27
C VAL A 23 -2.23 13.95 33.12
N GLY A 24 -1.84 13.11 34.09
CA GLY A 24 -0.64 12.29 33.98
C GLY A 24 -0.70 11.30 32.80
N GLY A 25 -1.86 10.65 32.63
CA GLY A 25 -2.14 9.74 31.52
C GLY A 25 -2.03 10.42 30.16
N LEU A 26 -2.49 11.67 30.03
CA LEU A 26 -2.38 12.44 28.78
C LEU A 26 -0.92 12.58 28.33
N PHE A 27 -0.02 12.97 29.25
CA PHE A 27 1.39 13.10 28.93
C PHE A 27 2.06 11.74 28.67
N ALA A 28 1.66 10.70 29.41
CA ALA A 28 2.16 9.34 29.21
C ALA A 28 1.76 8.78 27.84
N VAL A 29 0.49 8.93 27.44
CA VAL A 29 -0.02 8.53 26.13
C VAL A 29 0.72 9.30 25.04
N PHE A 30 0.86 10.62 25.16
CA PHE A 30 1.64 11.42 24.20
C PHE A 30 3.06 10.87 24.01
N ALA A 31 3.78 10.65 25.11
CA ALA A 31 5.17 10.19 25.08
C ALA A 31 5.29 8.80 24.44
N VAL A 32 4.43 7.84 24.82
CA VAL A 32 4.45 6.48 24.30
C VAL A 32 4.07 6.43 22.82
N SER A 33 3.10 7.23 22.40
CA SER A 33 2.66 7.32 21.01
C SER A 33 3.73 7.92 20.11
N ALA A 34 4.31 9.03 20.55
CA ALA A 34 5.41 9.70 19.85
C ALA A 34 6.64 8.81 19.77
N PHE A 35 6.93 8.03 20.81
CA PHE A 35 8.00 7.03 20.79
C PHE A 35 7.69 5.89 19.81
N GLY A 36 6.49 5.31 19.87
CA GLY A 36 6.08 4.20 18.99
C GLY A 36 6.17 4.55 17.51
N ALA A 37 5.61 5.70 17.11
CA ALA A 37 5.67 6.17 15.73
C ALA A 37 7.01 6.79 15.34
N GLY A 38 7.67 7.48 16.28
CA GLY A 38 8.94 8.13 16.04
C GLY A 38 10.11 7.16 15.92
N PHE A 39 10.07 6.01 16.60
CA PHE A 39 11.19 5.06 16.63
C PHE A 39 11.57 4.51 15.24
N PRO A 40 10.66 3.97 14.41
CA PRO A 40 11.01 3.50 13.07
C PRO A 40 11.49 4.62 12.14
N VAL A 41 10.90 5.81 12.26
CA VAL A 41 11.27 7.00 11.46
C VAL A 41 12.67 7.48 11.84
N ALA A 42 12.94 7.61 13.14
CA ALA A 42 14.25 7.98 13.67
C ALA A 42 15.32 6.94 13.31
N ALA A 43 14.98 5.65 13.35
CA ALA A 43 15.90 4.56 13.00
C ALA A 43 16.39 4.61 11.56
N LYS A 44 15.57 5.10 10.62
CA LYS A 44 15.98 5.27 9.22
C LYS A 44 16.85 6.53 9.02
N ARG A 45 16.54 7.61 9.75
CA ARG A 45 17.14 8.95 9.57
C ARG A 45 18.42 9.20 10.36
N ILE A 46 18.51 8.67 11.57
CA ILE A 46 19.61 8.96 12.48
C ILE A 46 20.73 7.95 12.23
N LYS A 47 21.86 8.44 11.71
CA LYS A 47 23.02 7.59 11.36
C LYS A 47 23.58 6.74 12.50
N TRP A 48 23.37 7.14 13.76
CA TRP A 48 23.77 6.39 14.95
C TRP A 48 22.78 5.28 15.33
N LEU A 49 21.52 5.37 14.88
CA LEU A 49 20.43 4.44 15.21
C LEU A 49 20.14 3.45 14.07
N LYS A 50 21.13 3.15 13.22
CA LYS A 50 20.97 2.26 12.06
C LYS A 50 20.45 0.89 12.49
N MET A 51 19.15 0.68 12.28
CA MET A 51 18.48 -0.56 12.62
C MET A 51 18.88 -1.64 11.59
N PRO A 52 19.23 -2.86 12.04
CA PRO A 52 19.53 -3.94 11.11
C PRO A 52 18.29 -4.26 10.25
N PRO A 53 18.44 -4.59 8.95
CA PRO A 53 17.32 -4.82 8.03
C PRO A 53 16.29 -5.84 8.53
N LYS A 54 16.75 -6.85 9.31
CA LYS A 54 15.88 -7.86 9.93
C LYS A 54 14.89 -7.29 10.95
N VAL A 55 15.29 -6.26 11.70
CA VAL A 55 14.41 -5.63 12.70
C VAL A 55 13.43 -4.68 11.99
N PHE A 56 13.88 -3.95 10.98
CA PHE A 56 12.98 -3.13 10.16
C PHE A 56 11.92 -4.01 9.46
N PHE A 57 12.33 -5.15 8.92
CA PHE A 57 11.45 -6.17 8.36
C PHE A 57 10.42 -6.66 9.39
N ALA A 58 10.87 -7.01 10.60
CA ALA A 58 9.97 -7.44 11.68
C ALA A 58 8.98 -6.34 12.06
N CYS A 59 9.43 -5.10 12.32
CA CYS A 59 8.57 -3.96 12.67
C CYS A 59 7.54 -3.65 11.57
N LYS A 60 7.96 -3.67 10.29
CA LYS A 60 7.08 -3.42 9.15
C LYS A 60 5.93 -4.42 9.07
N HIS A 61 6.24 -5.71 9.20
CA HIS A 61 5.25 -6.80 9.09
C HIS A 61 4.41 -6.96 10.36
N PHE A 62 5.03 -6.83 11.54
CA PHE A 62 4.31 -6.73 12.81
C PHE A 62 3.29 -5.60 12.76
N GLY A 63 3.70 -4.42 12.28
CA GLY A 63 2.85 -3.26 12.08
C GLY A 63 1.63 -3.51 11.20
N THR A 64 1.80 -4.22 10.07
CA THR A 64 0.67 -4.62 9.23
C THR A 64 -0.35 -5.46 10.00
N GLY A 65 0.13 -6.43 10.78
CA GLY A 65 -0.74 -7.25 11.63
C GLY A 65 -1.53 -6.42 12.63
N VAL A 66 -0.86 -5.46 13.29
CA VAL A 66 -1.49 -4.52 14.22
C VAL A 66 -2.60 -3.72 13.53
N LEU A 67 -2.34 -3.13 12.36
CA LEU A 67 -3.35 -2.33 11.64
C LEU A 67 -4.56 -3.17 11.19
N ILE A 68 -4.32 -4.42 10.76
CA ILE A 68 -5.42 -5.35 10.42
C ILE A 68 -6.27 -5.64 11.66
N ALA A 69 -5.64 -5.99 12.78
CA ALA A 69 -6.35 -6.28 14.02
C ALA A 69 -7.08 -5.04 14.57
N THR A 70 -6.48 -3.86 14.47
CA THR A 70 -7.13 -2.58 14.82
C THR A 70 -8.47 -2.45 14.12
N ALA A 71 -8.48 -2.62 12.80
CA ALA A 71 -9.69 -2.41 12.02
C ALA A 71 -10.77 -3.47 12.31
N PHE A 72 -10.39 -4.75 12.38
CA PHE A 72 -11.35 -5.85 12.55
C PHE A 72 -11.77 -6.13 13.99
N VAL A 73 -10.90 -5.93 14.96
CA VAL A 73 -11.11 -6.35 16.36
C VAL A 73 -11.49 -5.16 17.23
N HIS A 74 -11.06 -3.94 16.88
CA HIS A 74 -11.34 -2.74 17.70
C HIS A 74 -12.34 -1.81 17.03
N LEU A 75 -12.06 -1.35 15.82
CA LEU A 75 -12.92 -0.35 15.17
C LEU A 75 -14.27 -0.90 14.77
N LEU A 76 -14.27 -2.04 14.08
CA LEU A 76 -15.49 -2.62 13.56
C LEU A 76 -16.44 -3.05 14.71
N PRO A 77 -16.01 -3.79 15.74
CA PRO A 77 -16.91 -4.19 16.81
C PRO A 77 -17.40 -3.00 17.64
N THR A 78 -16.55 -1.99 17.89
CA THR A 78 -16.98 -0.74 18.54
C THR A 78 -18.05 -0.03 17.72
N ALA A 79 -17.89 0.01 16.39
CA ALA A 79 -18.89 0.61 15.52
C ALA A 79 -20.25 -0.10 15.57
N PHE A 80 -20.23 -1.44 15.59
CA PHE A 80 -21.44 -2.23 15.81
C PHE A 80 -22.03 -1.97 17.19
N GLY A 81 -21.24 -2.08 18.25
CA GLY A 81 -21.71 -1.86 19.62
C GLY A 81 -22.39 -0.50 19.82
N SER A 82 -21.82 0.58 19.26
CA SER A 82 -22.40 1.91 19.41
C SER A 82 -23.65 2.14 18.54
N LEU A 83 -23.67 1.68 17.29
CA LEU A 83 -24.83 1.90 16.42
C LEU A 83 -25.99 0.94 16.67
N THR A 84 -25.75 -0.24 17.26
CA THR A 84 -26.81 -1.20 17.60
C THR A 84 -27.26 -1.10 19.06
N ASP A 85 -26.98 0.01 19.74
CA ASP A 85 -27.43 0.22 21.11
C ASP A 85 -28.98 0.26 21.18
N PRO A 86 -29.62 -0.47 22.12
CA PRO A 86 -31.08 -0.55 22.22
C PRO A 86 -31.78 0.79 22.47
N CYS A 87 -31.04 1.82 22.92
CA CYS A 87 -31.57 3.16 23.13
C CYS A 87 -31.76 3.95 21.83
N LEU A 88 -31.12 3.52 20.72
CA LEU A 88 -31.19 4.18 19.41
C LEU A 88 -32.49 3.86 18.64
N PRO A 89 -32.84 4.64 17.59
CA PRO A 89 -34.02 4.38 16.75
C PRO A 89 -34.02 2.98 16.12
N ASP A 90 -35.21 2.40 15.89
CA ASP A 90 -35.38 1.02 15.37
C ASP A 90 -34.66 0.79 14.04
N LEU A 91 -34.40 1.86 13.28
CA LEU A 91 -33.61 1.82 12.06
C LEU A 91 -32.27 1.10 12.26
N PHE A 92 -31.56 1.43 13.34
CA PHE A 92 -30.22 0.92 13.58
C PHE A 92 -30.18 -0.40 14.36
N THR A 93 -31.24 -0.74 15.09
CA THR A 93 -31.27 -1.92 15.96
C THR A 93 -32.04 -3.08 15.35
N GLU A 94 -33.27 -2.84 14.88
CA GLU A 94 -34.22 -3.89 14.46
C GLU A 94 -34.35 -3.98 12.94
N ILE A 95 -34.44 -2.83 12.27
CA ILE A 95 -34.72 -2.77 10.83
C ILE A 95 -33.45 -3.11 10.03
N TYR A 96 -32.29 -2.56 10.42
CA TYR A 96 -31.05 -2.80 9.72
C TYR A 96 -29.80 -2.70 10.63
N PRO A 97 -29.54 -3.70 11.49
CA PRO A 97 -28.36 -3.71 12.38
C PRO A 97 -27.02 -3.74 11.63
N ALA A 98 -27.03 -4.03 10.33
CA ALA A 98 -25.84 -4.02 9.47
C ALA A 98 -25.43 -2.61 8.97
N MET A 99 -26.08 -1.52 9.43
CA MET A 99 -25.71 -0.14 9.07
C MET A 99 -24.20 0.16 9.19
N PRO A 100 -23.50 -0.24 10.28
CA PRO A 100 -22.05 -0.02 10.41
C PRO A 100 -21.24 -0.61 9.24
N GLY A 101 -21.64 -1.80 8.78
CA GLY A 101 -21.01 -2.50 7.66
C GLY A 101 -21.24 -1.78 6.32
N VAL A 102 -22.42 -1.19 6.11
CA VAL A 102 -22.70 -0.38 4.91
C VAL A 102 -21.85 0.88 4.88
N ILE A 103 -21.73 1.59 6.01
CA ILE A 103 -20.87 2.77 6.12
C ILE A 103 -19.41 2.41 5.84
N MET A 104 -18.94 1.30 6.42
CA MET A 104 -17.60 0.77 6.19
C MET A 104 -17.36 0.45 4.70
N MET A 105 -18.29 -0.25 4.05
CA MET A 105 -18.20 -0.59 2.63
C MET A 105 -18.20 0.66 1.74
N ALA A 106 -19.02 1.66 2.07
CA ALA A 106 -19.04 2.94 1.37
C ALA A 106 -17.70 3.67 1.52
N ALA A 107 -17.11 3.69 2.71
CA ALA A 107 -15.79 4.29 2.95
C ALA A 107 -14.68 3.58 2.13
N MET A 108 -14.69 2.25 2.08
CA MET A 108 -13.75 1.48 1.25
C MET A 108 -13.90 1.81 -0.23
N PHE A 109 -15.14 1.86 -0.74
CA PHE A 109 -15.40 2.18 -2.14
C PHE A 109 -14.98 3.60 -2.48
N LEU A 110 -15.26 4.57 -1.60
CA LEU A 110 -14.82 5.96 -1.79
C LEU A 110 -13.29 6.07 -1.80
N LEU A 111 -12.59 5.35 -0.91
CA LEU A 111 -11.13 5.32 -0.89
C LEU A 111 -10.58 4.72 -2.19
N PHE A 112 -11.15 3.62 -2.67
CA PHE A 112 -10.79 3.04 -3.96
C PHE A 112 -11.03 4.02 -5.13
N MET A 113 -12.16 4.73 -5.15
CA MET A 113 -12.45 5.75 -6.17
C MET A 113 -11.42 6.89 -6.13
N VAL A 114 -11.03 7.33 -4.93
CA VAL A 114 -9.98 8.32 -4.73
C VAL A 114 -8.66 7.80 -5.30
N GLU A 115 -8.23 6.59 -4.93
CA GLU A 115 -7.00 5.99 -5.47
C GLU A 115 -7.03 5.78 -6.98
N LEU A 116 -8.16 5.34 -7.53
CA LEU A 116 -8.35 5.19 -8.96
C LEU A 116 -8.22 6.53 -9.70
N TYR A 117 -8.89 7.57 -9.20
CA TYR A 117 -8.80 8.92 -9.75
C TYR A 117 -7.35 9.45 -9.70
N LEU A 118 -6.66 9.20 -8.59
CA LEU A 118 -5.28 9.62 -8.40
C LEU A 118 -4.31 8.85 -9.30
N ASN A 119 -4.46 7.54 -9.41
CA ASN A 119 -3.66 6.73 -10.33
C ASN A 119 -3.85 7.18 -11.79
N ALA A 120 -5.06 7.54 -12.18
CA ALA A 120 -5.33 8.10 -13.51
C ALA A 120 -4.66 9.47 -13.73
N LYS A 121 -4.58 10.32 -12.69
CA LYS A 121 -4.00 11.67 -12.78
C LYS A 121 -2.47 11.72 -12.62
N THR A 122 -1.88 10.73 -11.95
CA THR A 122 -0.43 10.70 -11.67
C THR A 122 0.39 10.04 -12.79
N GLY A 123 -0.26 9.62 -13.88
CA GLY A 123 0.40 9.32 -15.15
C GLY A 123 1.28 8.06 -15.14
N GLY A 124 0.66 6.89 -14.99
CA GLY A 124 1.31 5.63 -15.38
C GLY A 124 1.02 5.32 -16.84
N HIS A 125 2.05 5.07 -17.65
CA HIS A 125 1.86 4.48 -18.97
C HIS A 125 1.22 3.10 -18.80
N SER A 126 -0.10 3.04 -19.03
CA SER A 126 -0.88 1.81 -18.95
C SER A 126 -0.58 0.92 -20.16
N HIS A 127 0.10 -0.19 -19.94
CA HIS A 127 0.03 -1.34 -20.85
C HIS A 127 -1.21 -2.17 -20.48
N GLY A 128 -2.25 -2.10 -21.32
CA GLY A 128 -3.42 -2.99 -21.27
C GLY A 128 -4.51 -2.58 -20.28
N GLY A 129 -5.56 -1.92 -20.77
CA GLY A 129 -6.74 -1.57 -19.97
C GLY A 129 -7.70 -2.76 -19.75
N PRO A 130 -8.56 -2.70 -18.71
CA PRO A 130 -9.53 -3.74 -18.35
C PRO A 130 -10.66 -3.96 -19.37
N THR A 131 -10.74 -3.10 -20.40
CA THR A 131 -11.69 -3.23 -21.52
C THR A 131 -11.13 -4.02 -22.70
N GLY A 132 -9.90 -4.55 -22.62
CA GLY A 132 -9.30 -5.38 -23.68
C GLY A 132 -8.97 -4.63 -24.98
N THR A 133 -9.15 -3.31 -25.03
CA THR A 133 -8.83 -2.47 -26.18
C THR A 133 -7.43 -1.88 -26.05
N THR A 134 -6.48 -2.44 -26.78
CA THR A 134 -5.19 -1.80 -27.04
C THR A 134 -5.43 -0.55 -27.88
N VAL A 135 -5.18 0.65 -27.31
CA VAL A 135 -5.20 1.89 -28.07
C VAL A 135 -3.94 1.94 -28.93
N THR A 136 -4.02 1.35 -30.12
CA THR A 136 -3.00 1.56 -31.16
C THR A 136 -3.25 2.94 -31.75
N VAL A 137 -2.53 3.96 -31.27
CA VAL A 137 -2.50 5.26 -31.96
C VAL A 137 -1.68 5.06 -33.24
N VAL A 138 -2.33 4.65 -34.33
CA VAL A 138 -1.75 4.73 -35.67
C VAL A 138 -1.87 6.19 -36.11
N GLN A 139 -0.79 6.95 -35.97
CA GLN A 139 -0.71 8.30 -36.52
C GLN A 139 -0.53 8.21 -38.05
N PRO A 140 -1.30 8.94 -38.88
CA PRO A 140 -1.17 8.86 -40.33
C PRO A 140 0.14 9.52 -40.79
N LEU A 141 0.93 8.79 -41.59
CA LEU A 141 2.15 9.29 -42.24
C LEU A 141 1.86 10.51 -43.15
N PRO A 142 2.71 11.55 -43.17
CA PRO A 142 2.66 12.61 -44.17
C PRO A 142 3.15 12.12 -45.54
N ARG A 143 2.50 12.59 -46.61
CA ARG A 143 2.86 12.36 -48.02
C ARG A 143 4.35 12.67 -48.33
N PRO A 144 5.00 11.91 -49.24
CA PRO A 144 6.39 12.17 -49.59
C PRO A 144 6.52 13.40 -50.51
N GLN A 145 7.29 14.39 -50.09
CA GLN A 145 7.85 15.42 -50.97
C GLN A 145 9.24 14.98 -51.43
N ARG A 146 9.47 15.01 -52.75
CA ARG A 146 10.73 14.64 -53.42
C ARG A 146 11.84 15.64 -53.10
N PRO A 147 13.10 15.17 -53.03
CA PRO A 147 14.21 16.00 -53.52
C PRO A 147 15.31 15.11 -54.22
N PHE A 148 16.20 15.48 -55.15
CA PHE A 148 16.92 16.69 -55.60
C PHE A 148 17.49 16.42 -57.03
N PRO A 149 18.27 17.34 -57.65
CA PRO A 149 19.39 16.94 -58.52
C PRO A 149 20.78 17.33 -57.94
N GLU A 150 21.78 16.48 -58.26
CA GLU A 150 23.26 16.68 -58.26
C GLU A 150 23.98 17.04 -56.93
N THR A 151 25.24 16.66 -56.62
CA THR A 151 26.39 16.06 -57.34
C THR A 151 27.37 15.41 -56.33
N ALA A 152 28.07 14.37 -56.78
CA ALA A 152 29.49 14.01 -56.60
C ALA A 152 30.22 13.96 -55.22
N ASN A 153 30.90 12.80 -55.04
CA ASN A 153 32.32 12.58 -54.68
C ASN A 153 32.74 12.03 -53.29
N PHE A 154 33.37 10.84 -53.40
CA PHE A 154 34.68 10.40 -52.87
C PHE A 154 34.80 9.53 -51.58
N ASN A 155 35.25 8.28 -51.85
CA ASN A 155 36.35 7.48 -51.27
C ASN A 155 36.38 6.87 -49.85
N HIS A 156 36.30 5.52 -49.87
CA HIS A 156 37.25 4.50 -49.38
C HIS A 156 37.89 4.50 -47.96
N SER A 157 37.73 3.34 -47.30
CA SER A 157 38.76 2.43 -46.73
C SER A 157 38.96 2.29 -45.18
N HIS A 158 38.79 1.03 -44.74
CA HIS A 158 39.45 0.22 -43.69
C HIS A 158 40.05 0.83 -42.39
N THR A 159 39.67 0.31 -41.21
CA THR A 159 40.42 -0.67 -40.35
C THR A 159 39.97 -0.73 -38.87
N ARG A 160 39.58 -1.95 -38.44
CA ARG A 160 39.87 -2.76 -37.22
C ARG A 160 40.00 -2.19 -35.77
N ASN A 161 39.23 -2.85 -34.88
CA ASN A 161 39.36 -3.21 -33.44
C ASN A 161 39.53 -2.14 -32.33
N ASP A 162 38.65 -2.14 -31.32
CA ASP A 162 38.87 -2.92 -30.08
C ASP A 162 37.57 -3.13 -29.26
N SER A 163 37.69 -4.02 -28.28
CA SER A 163 36.69 -4.88 -27.64
C SER A 163 36.23 -4.43 -26.25
N SER A 164 34.98 -4.72 -25.86
CA SER A 164 34.55 -5.24 -24.54
C SER A 164 33.02 -5.28 -24.38
N VAL A 165 32.53 -6.22 -23.54
CA VAL A 165 31.15 -6.39 -22.98
C VAL A 165 30.22 -7.26 -23.87
N SER A 166 30.22 -8.59 -23.79
CA SER A 166 29.77 -9.57 -22.76
C SER A 166 28.33 -10.06 -22.95
N ASP A 167 28.24 -11.33 -23.39
CA ASP A 167 27.30 -12.41 -23.05
C ASP A 167 25.79 -12.12 -23.00
N ASP A 168 25.10 -12.37 -24.12
CA ASP A 168 23.72 -12.96 -24.15
C ASP A 168 23.24 -13.36 -25.57
N TYR A 169 24.07 -13.21 -26.61
CA TYR A 169 23.63 -13.41 -28.01
C TYR A 169 23.72 -14.86 -28.53
N ASP A 170 24.32 -15.78 -27.77
CA ASP A 170 24.62 -17.13 -28.29
C ASP A 170 23.44 -18.12 -28.21
N ASP A 171 22.39 -17.85 -27.43
CA ASP A 171 21.33 -18.85 -27.17
C ASP A 171 20.34 -18.96 -28.35
N VAL A 172 19.98 -17.84 -28.97
CA VAL A 172 18.96 -17.79 -30.03
C VAL A 172 19.47 -18.38 -31.35
N ASP A 173 20.71 -18.10 -31.71
CA ASP A 173 21.30 -18.65 -32.94
C ASP A 173 21.66 -20.14 -32.77
N TYR A 174 22.01 -20.57 -31.56
CA TYR A 174 22.20 -21.99 -31.22
C TYR A 174 20.88 -22.78 -31.31
N GLU A 175 19.78 -22.27 -30.73
CA GLU A 175 18.45 -22.89 -30.87
C GLU A 175 17.99 -22.97 -32.33
N LYS A 176 18.26 -21.93 -33.13
CA LYS A 176 17.87 -21.86 -34.54
C LYS A 176 18.67 -22.85 -35.41
N ALA A 177 19.94 -23.06 -35.09
CA ALA A 177 20.78 -24.06 -35.74
C ALA A 177 20.34 -25.48 -35.37
N MET A 178 20.06 -25.74 -34.08
CA MET A 178 19.57 -27.03 -33.60
C MET A 178 18.20 -27.39 -34.21
N ALA A 179 17.28 -26.43 -34.28
CA ALA A 179 15.96 -26.62 -34.89
C ALA A 179 16.05 -26.95 -36.39
N ARG A 180 16.99 -26.33 -37.12
CA ARG A 180 17.27 -26.67 -38.53
C ARG A 180 17.82 -28.08 -38.68
N GLU A 181 18.77 -28.47 -37.83
CA GLU A 181 19.39 -29.80 -37.89
C GLU A 181 18.38 -30.91 -37.56
N LEU A 182 17.48 -30.68 -36.60
CA LEU A 182 16.40 -31.61 -36.27
C LEU A 182 15.39 -31.77 -37.41
N TYR A 183 15.04 -30.68 -38.09
CA TYR A 183 14.09 -30.71 -39.22
C TYR A 183 14.66 -31.44 -40.45
N GLU A 184 15.96 -31.29 -40.70
CA GLU A 184 16.61 -31.91 -41.86
C GLU A 184 16.89 -33.42 -41.62
N LYS A 185 17.00 -33.83 -40.36
CA LYS A 185 17.19 -35.23 -39.95
C LYS A 185 15.91 -36.07 -40.08
N GLU A 186 14.73 -35.45 -40.08
CA GLU A 186 13.43 -36.13 -40.15
C GLU A 186 13.02 -36.53 -41.59
N ASN A 187 13.74 -36.09 -42.62
CA ASN A 187 13.33 -36.24 -44.02
C ASN A 187 14.19 -37.20 -44.88
N LYS A 188 14.93 -38.13 -44.27
CA LYS A 188 15.60 -39.23 -45.00
C LYS A 188 14.78 -40.53 -44.93
N PRO A 189 14.48 -41.19 -46.06
CA PRO A 189 13.70 -42.42 -46.05
C PRO A 189 14.62 -43.62 -45.78
N HIS A 190 14.53 -44.23 -44.60
CA HIS A 190 14.90 -45.63 -44.43
C HIS A 190 14.12 -46.32 -43.31
N ALA A 191 13.59 -47.48 -43.65
CA ALA A 191 12.80 -48.40 -42.84
C ALA A 191 13.59 -48.97 -41.66
N TYR A 192 12.99 -49.05 -40.47
CA TYR A 192 12.94 -50.21 -39.57
C TYR A 192 11.95 -49.92 -38.42
N SER A 193 11.24 -50.97 -38.04
CA SER A 193 10.13 -51.04 -37.08
C SER A 193 10.55 -51.00 -35.60
N TYR A 194 9.78 -50.31 -34.75
CA TYR A 194 9.42 -50.75 -33.40
C TYR A 194 8.07 -50.13 -32.99
N GLU A 195 7.30 -50.91 -32.24
CA GLU A 195 5.92 -50.70 -31.81
C GLU A 195 5.71 -49.49 -30.88
N GLN A 196 4.74 -48.65 -31.27
CA GLN A 196 3.67 -48.00 -30.50
C GLN A 196 3.92 -47.68 -29.00
N ASP A 197 3.98 -46.38 -28.67
CA ASP A 197 3.00 -45.78 -27.75
C ASP A 197 2.92 -44.23 -27.76
N SER A 198 1.69 -43.75 -27.94
CA SER A 198 1.12 -42.45 -27.55
C SER A 198 1.66 -41.13 -28.15
N ASN A 199 0.95 -40.68 -29.18
CA ASN A 199 0.55 -39.29 -29.49
C ASN A 199 0.94 -38.18 -28.48
N SER A 200 1.80 -37.27 -28.94
CA SER A 200 1.60 -35.84 -28.70
C SER A 200 1.95 -35.06 -29.97
N SER A 201 1.13 -35.24 -31.00
CA SER A 201 1.04 -34.22 -32.03
C SER A 201 0.36 -33.01 -31.41
N MET A 202 1.13 -31.94 -31.23
CA MET A 202 0.60 -30.65 -30.81
C MET A 202 -0.54 -30.30 -31.77
N PRO A 203 -1.78 -30.09 -31.29
CA PRO A 203 -2.92 -29.90 -32.19
C PRO A 203 -2.65 -28.77 -33.19
N ALA A 204 -3.12 -28.89 -34.43
CA ALA A 204 -2.85 -27.87 -35.46
C ALA A 204 -3.26 -26.45 -35.02
N TRP A 205 -4.35 -26.32 -34.25
CA TRP A 205 -4.75 -25.04 -33.66
C TRP A 205 -3.74 -24.51 -32.63
N PHE A 206 -3.08 -25.40 -31.87
CA PHE A 206 -2.06 -25.05 -30.90
C PHE A 206 -0.76 -24.66 -31.62
N VAL A 207 -0.39 -25.32 -32.72
CA VAL A 207 0.77 -24.92 -33.54
C VAL A 207 0.56 -23.52 -34.11
N VAL A 208 -0.61 -23.25 -34.70
CA VAL A 208 -0.96 -21.92 -35.22
C VAL A 208 -1.02 -20.89 -34.10
N PHE A 209 -1.60 -21.23 -32.95
CA PHE A 209 -1.63 -20.35 -31.78
C PHE A 209 -0.23 -20.06 -31.23
N TYR A 210 0.66 -21.07 -31.19
CA TYR A 210 2.01 -20.95 -30.69
C TYR A 210 2.90 -20.14 -31.64
N GLU A 211 2.75 -20.32 -32.96
CA GLU A 211 3.35 -19.45 -33.97
C GLU A 211 2.86 -18.01 -33.83
N GLN A 212 1.56 -17.80 -33.63
CA GLN A 212 0.98 -16.47 -33.40
C GLN A 212 1.57 -15.84 -32.12
N TYR A 213 1.67 -16.60 -31.04
CA TYR A 213 2.22 -16.16 -29.75
C TYR A 213 3.71 -15.78 -29.87
N ILE A 214 4.53 -16.60 -30.52
CA ILE A 214 5.96 -16.31 -30.70
C ILE A 214 6.15 -15.09 -31.59
N ARG A 215 5.38 -14.97 -32.67
CA ARG A 215 5.44 -13.81 -33.57
C ARG A 215 5.02 -12.52 -32.87
N GLN A 216 3.96 -12.57 -32.08
CA GLN A 216 3.50 -11.42 -31.30
C GLN A 216 4.53 -11.03 -30.22
N ARG A 217 5.19 -12.02 -29.62
CA ARG A 217 6.27 -11.80 -28.65
C ARG A 217 7.53 -11.22 -29.31
N SER A 218 7.90 -11.67 -30.50
CA SER A 218 9.07 -11.14 -31.23
C SER A 218 8.81 -9.71 -31.72
N GLU A 219 7.62 -9.43 -32.24
CA GLU A 219 7.20 -8.08 -32.64
C GLU A 219 7.18 -7.12 -31.44
N MET A 220 6.75 -7.59 -30.26
CA MET A 220 6.82 -6.82 -29.01
C MET A 220 8.27 -6.52 -28.60
N MET A 221 9.16 -7.51 -28.67
CA MET A 221 10.58 -7.32 -28.31
C MET A 221 11.31 -6.40 -29.29
N ASP A 222 11.00 -6.46 -30.58
CA ASP A 222 11.55 -5.55 -31.59
C ASP A 222 11.01 -4.11 -31.42
N MET A 223 9.75 -3.94 -30.98
CA MET A 223 9.21 -2.64 -30.60
C MET A 223 9.87 -2.08 -29.32
N ILE A 224 10.14 -2.92 -28.33
CA ILE A 224 10.87 -2.51 -27.12
C ILE A 224 12.30 -2.08 -27.47
N LYS A 225 13.01 -2.89 -28.29
CA LYS A 225 14.35 -2.54 -28.76
C LYS A 225 14.35 -1.25 -29.56
N SER A 226 13.44 -1.08 -30.51
CA SER A 226 13.37 0.17 -31.31
C SER A 226 12.96 1.39 -30.48
N THR A 227 12.13 1.25 -29.44
CA THR A 227 11.83 2.32 -28.49
C THR A 227 13.04 2.68 -27.63
N GLN A 228 13.83 1.68 -27.23
CA GLN A 228 15.08 1.87 -26.49
C GLN A 228 16.16 2.55 -27.35
N TYR A 229 16.29 2.18 -28.63
CA TYR A 229 17.16 2.85 -29.59
C TYR A 229 16.68 4.27 -29.94
N SER A 230 15.36 4.51 -30.01
CA SER A 230 14.82 5.85 -30.26
C SER A 230 14.97 6.78 -29.05
N ASN A 231 14.98 6.26 -27.82
CA ASN A 231 15.31 7.05 -26.63
C ASN A 231 16.80 7.37 -26.52
N GLN A 232 17.69 6.57 -27.13
CA GLN A 232 19.13 6.85 -27.17
C GLN A 232 19.50 7.86 -28.28
N ALA A 233 18.79 7.88 -29.41
CA ALA A 233 19.07 8.75 -30.55
C ALA A 233 18.45 10.16 -30.46
N VAL A 234 17.61 10.43 -29.45
CA VAL A 234 17.05 11.78 -29.15
C VAL A 234 17.87 12.51 -28.07
N ILE A 235 18.96 11.91 -27.58
CA ILE A 235 19.97 12.56 -26.74
C ILE A 235 21.07 13.15 -27.64
N ASP A 236 20.70 13.93 -28.63
CA ASP A 236 21.58 15.00 -29.10
C ASP A 236 20.70 16.05 -29.78
N ASP A 237 20.82 17.28 -29.30
CA ASP A 237 20.26 18.50 -29.89
C ASP A 237 18.76 18.81 -29.65
N LYS A 238 18.44 19.24 -28.41
CA LYS A 238 17.37 20.24 -28.17
C LYS A 238 17.67 21.08 -26.92
N PRO A 239 17.52 22.43 -26.99
CA PRO A 239 17.75 23.29 -25.83
C PRO A 239 16.68 23.06 -24.75
N SER A 240 17.15 22.98 -23.52
CA SER A 240 16.46 22.62 -22.28
C SER A 240 15.11 23.35 -22.07
N PRO A 241 14.01 22.62 -21.83
CA PRO A 241 13.00 23.06 -20.89
C PRO A 241 13.36 22.52 -19.50
N GLU A 242 13.57 23.46 -18.56
CA GLU A 242 13.59 23.33 -17.11
C GLU A 242 14.03 22.00 -16.47
N VAL A 243 15.16 22.08 -15.76
CA VAL A 243 15.69 21.10 -14.82
C VAL A 243 14.58 20.50 -13.94
N SER A 244 14.11 19.30 -14.28
CA SER A 244 13.48 18.40 -13.32
C SER A 244 14.55 18.04 -12.28
N GLN A 245 14.55 18.76 -11.15
CA GLN A 245 15.44 18.48 -10.02
C GLN A 245 15.21 17.04 -9.56
N SER A 246 16.13 16.13 -9.90
CA SER A 246 16.19 14.80 -9.30
C SER A 246 16.48 14.95 -7.82
N SER A 247 15.42 14.91 -7.01
CA SER A 247 15.54 14.89 -5.57
C SER A 247 16.10 13.54 -5.15
N PHE A 248 17.13 13.53 -4.30
CA PHE A 248 17.70 12.31 -3.75
C PHE A 248 17.10 12.02 -2.38
N ASP A 249 16.76 10.76 -2.13
CA ASP A 249 16.35 10.30 -0.80
C ASP A 249 17.57 10.13 0.14
N GLU A 250 17.35 9.71 1.38
CA GLU A 250 18.46 9.50 2.34
C GLU A 250 19.48 8.44 1.87
N GLU A 251 19.03 7.44 1.11
CA GLU A 251 19.84 6.37 0.54
C GLU A 251 20.59 6.77 -0.74
N GLY A 252 20.28 7.95 -1.31
CA GLY A 252 20.95 8.49 -2.50
C GLY A 252 20.35 8.00 -3.82
N GLN A 253 19.15 7.43 -3.78
CA GLN A 253 18.39 7.04 -4.96
C GLN A 253 17.61 8.23 -5.53
N THR A 254 17.40 8.23 -6.84
CA THR A 254 16.59 9.24 -7.53
C THR A 254 15.12 9.02 -7.17
N ILE A 255 14.47 10.03 -6.61
CA ILE A 255 13.06 9.96 -6.25
C ILE A 255 12.20 10.11 -7.51
N ASP A 256 11.49 9.06 -7.91
CA ASP A 256 10.40 9.21 -8.86
C ASP A 256 9.26 10.01 -8.20
N GLN A 257 8.98 11.19 -8.75
CA GLN A 257 8.04 12.13 -8.18
C GLN A 257 6.60 11.63 -8.23
N ALA A 258 6.25 10.76 -9.19
CA ALA A 258 4.94 10.13 -9.27
C ALA A 258 4.76 9.08 -8.15
N THR A 259 5.74 8.20 -7.97
CA THR A 259 5.76 7.20 -6.89
C THR A 259 5.76 7.85 -5.50
N TYR A 260 6.57 8.89 -5.29
CA TYR A 260 6.56 9.64 -4.02
C TYR A 260 5.19 10.25 -3.72
N LYS A 261 4.53 10.87 -4.71
CA LYS A 261 3.19 11.45 -4.53
C LYS A 261 2.16 10.37 -4.17
N ARG A 262 2.19 9.22 -4.85
CA ARG A 262 1.30 8.08 -4.57
C ARG A 262 1.51 7.54 -3.15
N MET A 263 2.74 7.14 -2.80
CA MET A 263 3.04 6.59 -1.48
C MET A 263 2.78 7.60 -0.36
N SER A 264 3.18 8.86 -0.55
CA SER A 264 2.95 9.93 0.44
C SER A 264 1.47 10.24 0.64
N MET A 265 0.61 10.00 -0.33
CA MET A 265 -0.82 10.22 -0.21
C MET A 265 -1.51 9.02 0.42
N ASN A 266 -1.17 7.80 0.01
CA ASN A 266 -1.67 6.57 0.61
C ASN A 266 -1.36 6.53 2.12
N ILE A 267 -0.16 6.95 2.54
CA ILE A 267 0.17 7.05 3.96
C ILE A 267 -0.63 8.14 4.67
N THR A 268 -0.89 9.28 4.02
CA THR A 268 -1.69 10.37 4.61
C THR A 268 -3.15 9.95 4.78
N LEU A 269 -3.70 9.18 3.84
CA LEU A 269 -5.05 8.64 3.92
C LEU A 269 -5.17 7.55 5.00
N LEU A 270 -4.18 6.66 5.09
CA LEU A 270 -4.07 5.64 6.14
C LEU A 270 -4.00 6.32 7.52
N GLU A 271 -3.11 7.30 7.67
CA GLU A 271 -2.96 8.08 8.90
C GLU A 271 -4.26 8.78 9.28
N GLY A 272 -4.94 9.43 8.32
CA GLY A 272 -6.23 10.08 8.57
C GLY A 272 -7.27 9.14 9.20
N GLY A 273 -7.37 7.89 8.74
CA GLY A 273 -8.25 6.88 9.33
C GLY A 273 -7.89 6.52 10.78
N ILE A 274 -6.59 6.43 11.09
CA ILE A 274 -6.10 6.16 12.46
C ILE A 274 -6.29 7.39 13.38
N LEU A 275 -6.09 8.60 12.87
CA LEU A 275 -6.23 9.84 13.64
C LEU A 275 -7.66 10.02 14.15
N PHE A 276 -8.67 9.82 13.30
CA PHE A 276 -10.07 9.96 13.73
C PHE A 276 -10.41 9.00 14.87
N HIS A 277 -9.98 7.74 14.75
CA HIS A 277 -10.13 6.77 15.84
C HIS A 277 -9.42 7.23 17.13
N SER A 278 -8.18 7.70 17.01
CA SER A 278 -7.36 8.12 18.15
C SER A 278 -7.99 9.28 18.95
N VAL A 279 -8.79 10.15 18.33
CA VAL A 279 -9.54 11.20 19.05
C VAL A 279 -10.56 10.59 20.00
N PHE A 280 -11.35 9.62 19.52
CA PHE A 280 -12.37 8.95 20.33
C PHE A 280 -11.75 8.12 21.45
N VAL A 281 -10.65 7.43 21.19
CA VAL A 281 -9.85 6.75 22.22
C VAL A 281 -9.44 7.71 23.33
N GLY A 282 -8.92 8.89 22.97
CA GLY A 282 -8.56 9.93 23.94
C GLY A 282 -9.76 10.40 24.77
N MET A 283 -10.90 10.61 24.13
CA MET A 283 -12.14 10.99 24.83
C MET A 283 -12.60 9.89 25.80
N THR A 284 -12.55 8.61 25.41
CA THR A 284 -12.87 7.49 26.30
C THR A 284 -12.03 7.52 27.57
N ILE A 285 -10.69 7.68 27.43
CA ILE A 285 -9.79 7.81 28.60
C ILE A 285 -10.18 8.97 29.51
N ALA A 286 -10.65 10.09 28.95
CA ALA A 286 -11.04 11.26 29.75
C ALA A 286 -12.32 11.05 30.57
N MET A 287 -13.20 10.16 30.10
CA MET A 287 -14.55 9.97 30.65
C MET A 287 -14.67 8.75 31.56
N THR A 288 -13.72 7.80 31.48
CA THR A 288 -13.66 6.63 32.35
C THR A 288 -13.12 6.96 33.74
N THR A 289 -13.91 6.76 34.80
CA THR A 289 -13.46 6.83 36.21
C THR A 289 -13.05 5.46 36.73
N ASP A 290 -13.90 4.46 36.53
CA ASP A 290 -13.68 3.09 36.97
C ASP A 290 -12.67 2.35 36.11
N GLY A 291 -11.70 1.68 36.73
CA GLY A 291 -10.71 0.89 36.00
C GLY A 291 -9.74 1.70 35.14
N LEU A 292 -9.66 3.03 35.32
CA LEU A 292 -8.83 3.94 34.53
C LEU A 292 -7.37 3.47 34.41
N VAL A 293 -6.77 2.91 35.46
CA VAL A 293 -5.37 2.43 35.41
C VAL A 293 -5.20 1.27 34.42
N VAL A 294 -6.16 0.34 34.38
CA VAL A 294 -6.14 -0.81 33.47
C VAL A 294 -6.34 -0.33 32.04
N LEU A 295 -7.36 0.50 31.80
CA LEU A 295 -7.66 1.10 30.50
C LEU A 295 -6.47 1.91 29.99
N LEU A 296 -5.90 2.80 30.82
CA LEU A 296 -4.76 3.64 30.46
C LEU A 296 -3.53 2.79 30.10
N THR A 297 -3.27 1.73 30.88
CA THR A 297 -2.16 0.80 30.58
C THR A 297 -2.39 0.10 29.25
N ALA A 298 -3.60 -0.41 29.01
CA ALA A 298 -3.96 -1.07 27.75
C ALA A 298 -3.83 -0.11 26.56
N ILE A 299 -4.35 1.11 26.66
CA ILE A 299 -4.25 2.13 25.61
C ILE A 299 -2.80 2.56 25.35
N MET A 300 -1.95 2.64 26.37
CA MET A 300 -0.53 2.91 26.14
C MET A 300 0.11 1.83 25.26
N PHE A 301 -0.17 0.56 25.50
CA PHE A 301 0.31 -0.52 24.62
C PHE A 301 -0.35 -0.50 23.24
N HIS A 302 -1.65 -0.22 23.16
CA HIS A 302 -2.42 -0.12 21.93
C HIS A 302 -1.82 0.94 21.01
N GLN A 303 -1.67 2.15 21.53
CA GLN A 303 -1.14 3.32 20.82
C GLN A 303 0.34 3.14 20.47
N MET A 304 1.12 2.43 21.29
CA MET A 304 2.49 2.08 20.95
C MET A 304 2.56 1.12 19.75
N PHE A 305 1.72 0.08 19.73
CA PHE A 305 1.71 -0.90 18.64
C PHE A 305 1.21 -0.29 17.33
N GLU A 306 0.13 0.49 17.38
CA GLU A 306 -0.34 1.24 16.21
C GLU A 306 0.71 2.23 15.72
N GLY A 307 1.33 2.96 16.66
CA GLY A 307 2.42 3.89 16.36
C GLY A 307 3.58 3.20 15.66
N LEU A 308 4.02 2.03 16.16
CA LEU A 308 5.09 1.26 15.52
C LEU A 308 4.73 0.87 14.08
N GLY A 309 3.49 0.45 13.84
CA GLY A 309 3.02 0.07 12.51
C GLY A 309 2.95 1.26 11.55
N LEU A 310 2.36 2.37 11.98
CA LEU A 310 2.30 3.60 11.21
C LEU A 310 3.70 4.16 10.95
N GLY A 311 4.54 4.23 11.98
CA GLY A 311 5.92 4.71 11.92
C GLY A 311 6.77 3.93 10.93
N ALA A 312 6.64 2.60 10.90
CA ALA A 312 7.34 1.75 9.92
C ALA A 312 6.91 2.07 8.47
N ARG A 313 5.64 2.44 8.26
CA ARG A 313 5.12 2.84 6.94
C ARG A 313 5.53 4.25 6.54
N ILE A 314 5.56 5.18 7.48
CA ILE A 314 6.14 6.51 7.27
C ILE A 314 7.63 6.35 6.89
N ALA A 315 8.39 5.54 7.63
CA ALA A 315 9.80 5.30 7.34
C ALA A 315 10.04 4.66 5.95
N ALA A 316 9.09 3.86 5.44
CA ALA A 316 9.22 3.25 4.12
C ALA A 316 9.12 4.26 2.96
N VAL A 317 8.51 5.43 3.15
CA VAL A 317 8.35 6.44 2.09
C VAL A 317 9.70 7.11 1.77
N PRO A 318 10.10 7.24 0.48
CA PRO A 318 11.35 7.86 0.06
C PRO A 318 11.27 9.39 0.13
N TYR A 319 11.25 9.93 1.34
CA TYR A 319 11.25 11.38 1.54
C TYR A 319 12.60 12.01 1.15
N PRO A 320 12.59 13.25 0.62
CA PRO A 320 13.84 13.97 0.34
C PRO A 320 14.63 14.23 1.62
N ARG A 321 15.96 14.28 1.47
CA ARG A 321 16.89 14.55 2.59
C ARG A 321 16.50 15.83 3.33
N GLY A 322 16.39 15.75 4.66
CA GLY A 322 16.03 16.90 5.51
C GLY A 322 14.53 17.25 5.54
N SER A 323 13.66 16.46 4.91
CA SER A 323 12.21 16.73 4.97
C SER A 323 11.66 16.62 6.40
N PHE A 324 10.91 17.65 6.83
CA PHE A 324 10.22 17.67 8.12
C PHE A 324 8.89 16.90 8.12
N ARG A 325 8.37 16.55 6.92
CA ARG A 325 7.08 15.88 6.75
C ARG A 325 6.89 14.63 7.62
N PRO A 326 7.81 13.65 7.67
CA PRO A 326 7.61 12.45 8.50
C PRO A 326 7.51 12.77 10.00
N TRP A 327 8.25 13.77 10.49
CA TRP A 327 8.17 14.20 11.89
C TRP A 327 6.84 14.87 12.19
N LEU A 328 6.28 15.62 11.24
CA LEU A 328 4.95 16.19 11.36
C LEU A 328 3.89 15.09 11.48
N LEU A 329 3.97 14.01 10.69
CA LEU A 329 3.04 12.88 10.77
C LEU A 329 3.17 12.13 12.11
N VAL A 330 4.40 11.89 12.59
CA VAL A 330 4.63 11.31 13.92
C VAL A 330 4.02 12.17 15.03
N LEU A 331 4.18 13.49 14.95
CA LEU A 331 3.59 14.42 15.93
C LEU A 331 2.07 14.49 15.81
N ALA A 332 1.51 14.44 14.60
CA ALA A 332 0.07 14.40 14.37
C ALA A 332 -0.54 13.16 15.02
N PHE A 333 0.01 11.98 14.74
CA PHE A 333 -0.39 10.74 15.41
C PHE A 333 -0.27 10.84 16.94
N GLY A 334 0.90 11.24 17.46
CA GLY A 334 1.15 11.26 18.90
C GLY A 334 0.30 12.26 19.69
N SER A 335 -0.07 13.39 19.08
CA SER A 335 -0.85 14.45 19.74
C SER A 335 -2.37 14.23 19.67
N THR A 336 -2.86 13.38 18.76
CA THR A 336 -4.29 13.26 18.50
C THR A 336 -5.08 12.65 19.66
N ALA A 337 -4.58 11.57 20.26
CA ALA A 337 -5.20 11.00 21.46
C ALA A 337 -5.17 11.95 22.68
N PRO A 338 -4.04 12.62 23.00
CA PRO A 338 -4.01 13.69 23.99
C PRO A 338 -5.00 14.84 23.73
N ILE A 339 -5.16 15.25 22.46
CA ILE A 339 -6.16 16.26 22.09
C ILE A 339 -7.57 15.74 22.36
N GLY A 340 -7.88 14.49 21.97
CA GLY A 340 -9.15 13.84 22.30
C GLY A 340 -9.39 13.79 23.81
N GLN A 341 -8.37 13.47 24.59
CA GLN A 341 -8.46 13.45 26.04
C GLN A 341 -8.68 14.84 26.64
N ALA A 342 -8.00 15.86 26.14
CA ALA A 342 -8.24 17.24 26.56
C ALA A 342 -9.67 17.70 26.23
N ILE A 343 -10.18 17.34 25.05
CA ILE A 343 -11.57 17.60 24.66
C ILE A 343 -12.53 16.89 25.61
N GLY A 344 -12.33 15.60 25.88
CA GLY A 344 -13.19 14.84 26.80
C GLY A 344 -13.19 15.39 28.22
N ILE A 345 -12.03 15.82 28.75
CA ILE A 345 -11.94 16.49 30.06
C ILE A 345 -12.74 17.79 30.05
N ALA A 346 -12.63 18.59 28.98
CA ALA A 346 -13.32 19.87 28.86
C ALA A 346 -14.83 19.72 28.67
N SER A 347 -15.27 18.70 27.92
CA SER A 347 -16.67 18.47 27.57
C SER A 347 -17.42 17.58 28.57
N ARG A 348 -16.75 17.01 29.58
CA ARG A 348 -17.32 16.02 30.51
C ARG A 348 -18.62 16.41 31.22
N ASN A 349 -18.89 17.71 31.40
CA ASN A 349 -20.11 18.21 32.05
C ASN A 349 -21.24 18.52 31.07
N SER A 350 -20.98 18.48 29.76
CA SER A 350 -21.89 18.95 28.71
C SER A 350 -22.09 17.95 27.57
N TYR A 351 -21.24 16.93 27.46
CA TYR A 351 -21.32 15.85 26.49
C TYR A 351 -21.34 14.52 27.23
N ASP A 352 -22.31 13.68 26.87
CA ASP A 352 -22.42 12.30 27.35
C ASP A 352 -22.18 11.36 26.14
N PRO A 353 -21.11 10.54 26.13
CA PRO A 353 -20.80 9.62 25.04
C PRO A 353 -21.87 8.52 24.91
N GLU A 354 -22.61 8.22 25.99
CA GLU A 354 -23.73 7.28 25.98
C GLU A 354 -25.05 7.94 25.51
N SER A 355 -25.02 9.24 25.19
CA SER A 355 -26.16 9.89 24.52
C SER A 355 -26.39 9.33 23.12
N ALA A 356 -27.63 9.42 22.62
CA ALA A 356 -27.99 8.97 21.28
C ALA A 356 -27.08 9.57 20.18
N LEU A 357 -26.77 10.87 20.29
CA LEU A 357 -25.87 11.54 19.36
C LEU A 357 -24.45 11.01 19.50
N GLY A 358 -23.97 10.81 20.73
CA GLY A 358 -22.64 10.27 21.01
C GLY A 358 -22.44 8.89 20.39
N LEU A 359 -23.35 7.97 20.64
CA LEU A 359 -23.36 6.62 20.08
C LEU A 359 -23.37 6.62 18.54
N ILE A 360 -24.22 7.46 17.92
CA ILE A 360 -24.26 7.59 16.46
C ILE A 360 -22.92 8.11 15.93
N MET A 361 -22.34 9.16 16.53
CA MET A 361 -21.07 9.72 16.07
C MET A 361 -19.94 8.71 16.20
N VAL A 362 -19.77 8.10 17.38
CA VAL A 362 -18.74 7.09 17.65
C VAL A 362 -18.85 5.94 16.64
N GLY A 363 -20.07 5.41 16.43
CA GLY A 363 -20.25 4.29 15.53
C GLY A 363 -20.03 4.64 14.06
N VAL A 364 -20.51 5.80 13.58
CA VAL A 364 -20.30 6.25 12.20
C VAL A 364 -18.80 6.49 11.93
N PHE A 365 -18.10 7.20 12.81
CA PHE A 365 -16.68 7.50 12.61
C PHE A 365 -15.81 6.25 12.72
N ASN A 366 -16.11 5.32 13.63
CA ASN A 366 -15.38 4.04 13.71
C ASN A 366 -15.69 3.13 12.52
N SER A 367 -16.91 3.14 11.97
CA SER A 367 -17.22 2.45 10.70
C SER A 367 -16.42 2.97 9.53
N ILE A 368 -16.34 4.31 9.38
CA ILE A 368 -15.54 4.95 8.32
C ILE A 368 -14.06 4.59 8.51
N SER A 369 -13.53 4.76 9.72
CA SER A 369 -12.13 4.50 10.05
C SER A 369 -11.76 3.03 9.81
N SER A 370 -12.63 2.10 10.21
CA SER A 370 -12.48 0.66 9.94
C SER A 370 -12.39 0.39 8.44
N GLY A 371 -13.29 0.96 7.63
CA GLY A 371 -13.28 0.75 6.18
C GLY A 371 -11.99 1.25 5.53
N LEU A 372 -11.55 2.46 5.91
CA LEU A 372 -10.29 3.03 5.41
C LEU A 372 -9.08 2.15 5.80
N LEU A 373 -9.04 1.66 7.05
CA LEU A 373 -7.94 0.84 7.55
C LEU A 373 -7.93 -0.57 6.98
N ILE A 374 -9.08 -1.21 6.78
CA ILE A 374 -9.17 -2.52 6.13
C ILE A 374 -8.63 -2.42 4.70
N TYR A 375 -9.11 -1.44 3.94
CA TYR A 375 -8.62 -1.23 2.57
C TYR A 375 -7.12 -0.95 2.56
N ALA A 376 -6.65 -0.03 3.41
CA ALA A 376 -5.23 0.31 3.46
C ALA A 376 -4.38 -0.90 3.87
N ALA A 377 -4.76 -1.65 4.90
CA ALA A 377 -3.98 -2.76 5.42
C ALA A 377 -3.98 -3.97 4.46
N LEU A 378 -5.10 -4.29 3.82
CA LEU A 378 -5.17 -5.42 2.90
C LEU A 378 -4.64 -5.06 1.51
N VAL A 379 -5.12 -3.96 0.91
CA VAL A 379 -4.79 -3.59 -0.46
C VAL A 379 -3.46 -2.85 -0.54
N ASN A 380 -3.27 -1.80 0.25
CA ASN A 380 -2.06 -0.97 0.14
C ASN A 380 -0.84 -1.56 0.85
N LEU A 381 -1.04 -2.43 1.85
CA LEU A 381 0.07 -3.03 2.59
C LEU A 381 0.26 -4.52 2.27
N LEU A 382 -0.74 -5.37 2.49
CA LEU A 382 -0.56 -6.82 2.37
C LEU A 382 -0.33 -7.28 0.92
N VAL A 383 -1.15 -6.79 -0.02
CA VAL A 383 -0.99 -7.10 -1.45
C VAL A 383 0.36 -6.57 -1.95
N GLU A 384 0.70 -5.31 -1.68
CA GLU A 384 1.97 -4.73 -2.11
C GLU A 384 3.18 -5.48 -1.49
N ASP A 385 3.13 -5.83 -0.21
CA ASP A 385 4.25 -6.48 0.49
C ASP A 385 4.51 -7.93 0.06
N PHE A 386 3.53 -8.65 -0.48
CA PHE A 386 3.65 -10.09 -0.81
C PHE A 386 3.39 -10.46 -2.27
N LEU A 387 2.50 -9.73 -2.93
CA LEU A 387 2.03 -10.01 -4.28
C LEU A 387 2.63 -9.07 -5.34
N SER A 388 3.36 -8.04 -4.93
CA SER A 388 4.13 -7.19 -5.86
C SER A 388 5.26 -8.00 -6.52
N GLU A 389 5.59 -7.67 -7.78
CA GLU A 389 6.63 -8.34 -8.56
C GLU A 389 8.00 -8.26 -7.86
N GLU A 390 8.29 -7.12 -7.23
CA GLU A 390 9.50 -6.93 -6.42
C GLU A 390 9.56 -7.91 -5.25
N ALA A 391 8.45 -8.11 -4.55
CA ALA A 391 8.38 -9.03 -3.42
C ALA A 391 8.56 -10.49 -3.86
N GLN A 392 8.11 -10.85 -5.07
CA GLN A 392 8.32 -12.18 -5.62
C GLN A 392 9.79 -12.44 -5.99
N HIS A 393 10.50 -11.43 -6.49
CA HIS A 393 11.91 -11.52 -6.84
C HIS A 393 12.84 -11.45 -5.61
N LEU A 394 12.49 -10.64 -4.62
CA LEU A 394 13.35 -10.37 -3.45
C LEU A 394 13.15 -11.37 -2.29
N MET A 395 11.94 -11.91 -2.09
CA MET A 395 11.65 -12.73 -0.90
C MET A 395 11.69 -14.23 -1.16
N LYS A 396 12.56 -14.94 -0.43
CA LYS A 396 12.57 -16.41 -0.42
C LYS A 396 11.36 -16.94 0.36
N LYS A 397 11.01 -18.22 0.16
CA LYS A 397 9.91 -18.88 0.89
C LYS A 397 10.04 -18.75 2.41
N LYS A 398 11.26 -18.81 2.95
CA LYS A 398 11.53 -18.66 4.40
C LYS A 398 11.19 -17.26 4.90
N ASP A 399 11.51 -16.23 4.11
CA ASP A 399 11.25 -14.83 4.47
C ASP A 399 9.75 -14.54 4.43
N LYS A 400 9.03 -15.09 3.43
CA LYS A 400 7.55 -15.03 3.36
C LYS A 400 6.89 -15.63 4.61
N ILE A 401 7.33 -16.80 5.06
CA ILE A 401 6.81 -17.43 6.28
C ILE A 401 7.13 -16.56 7.50
N ALA A 402 8.36 -16.07 7.62
CA ALA A 402 8.74 -15.19 8.72
C ALA A 402 7.90 -13.90 8.76
N ALA A 403 7.64 -13.27 7.61
CA ALA A 403 6.77 -12.10 7.51
C ALA A 403 5.34 -12.40 7.97
N LEU A 404 4.76 -13.53 7.54
CA LEU A 404 3.44 -13.97 7.98
C LEU A 404 3.40 -14.24 9.49
N CYS A 405 4.44 -14.83 10.07
CA CYS A 405 4.55 -15.01 11.52
C CYS A 405 4.58 -13.66 12.26
N TRP A 406 5.32 -12.66 11.76
CA TRP A 406 5.33 -11.31 12.34
C TRP A 406 3.98 -10.62 12.24
N ILE A 407 3.28 -10.74 11.10
CA ILE A 407 1.91 -10.25 10.92
C ILE A 407 0.96 -10.91 11.92
N GLY A 408 1.01 -12.24 12.05
CA GLY A 408 0.21 -12.98 13.02
C GLY A 408 0.49 -12.54 14.45
N LEU A 409 1.76 -12.33 14.81
CA LEU A 409 2.16 -11.86 16.13
C LEU A 409 1.65 -10.43 16.41
N GLY A 410 1.73 -9.54 15.43
CA GLY A 410 1.20 -8.17 15.54
C GLY A 410 -0.31 -8.15 15.72
N ALA A 411 -1.02 -8.94 14.91
CA ALA A 411 -2.47 -9.07 15.03
C ALA A 411 -2.87 -9.67 16.39
N PHE A 412 -2.20 -10.74 16.82
CA PHE A 412 -2.44 -11.35 18.13
C PHE A 412 -2.18 -10.38 19.28
N GLY A 413 -1.05 -9.68 19.27
CA GLY A 413 -0.69 -8.70 20.30
C GLY A 413 -1.73 -7.58 20.39
N MET A 414 -2.16 -7.05 19.25
CA MET A 414 -3.16 -5.99 19.21
C MET A 414 -4.54 -6.45 19.67
N SER A 415 -4.96 -7.65 19.29
CA SER A 415 -6.24 -8.23 19.74
C SER A 415 -6.26 -8.48 21.24
N VAL A 416 -5.14 -8.97 21.82
CA VAL A 416 -5.03 -9.15 23.27
C VAL A 416 -5.10 -7.81 23.99
N VAL A 417 -4.35 -6.81 23.53
CA VAL A 417 -4.31 -5.51 24.19
C VAL A 417 -5.68 -4.85 24.21
N GLY A 418 -6.39 -4.78 23.08
CA GLY A 418 -7.72 -4.18 23.09
C GLY A 418 -8.86 -5.12 23.50
N ALA A 419 -8.57 -6.31 24.03
CA ALA A 419 -9.52 -6.98 24.90
C ALA A 419 -9.59 -6.31 26.30
N PHE A 420 -8.55 -5.55 26.66
CA PHE A 420 -8.44 -4.82 27.93
C PHE A 420 -8.51 -3.29 27.76
N ALA A 421 -8.52 -2.80 26.52
CA ALA A 421 -8.71 -1.40 26.17
C ALA A 421 -10.14 -1.19 25.68
#